data_AF-A0A9P8VWZ6-F1
#
_entry.id   AF-A0A9P8VWZ6-F1
#
_cell.length_a   1.000
_cell.length_b   1.000
_cell.length_c   1.000
_cell.angle_alpha   90.00
_cell.angle_beta   90.00
_cell.angle_gamma   90.00
#
_symmetry.space_group_name_H-M   'P 1'
#
loop_
_entity.id
_entity.type
_entity.pdbx_description
1 polymer ?
#
loop_
_entity_poly.entity_id
_entity_poly.type
_entity_poly.pdbx_seq_one_letter_code
_entity_poly.pdbx_strand_id
1 'polypeptide(L)' 'SATPAPVAVSTPGTASQHVKRRDVGLSEDSVWVTWESHRVLWLPPAYRPRRSAVTASTVAMGCPSGRVVVVRVSPD' A
#
# COMPACT_ATOMS: atom_id res chain seq x y z
N SER A 1 42.86 22.63 11.32
CA SER A 1 42.44 21.35 11.91
C SER A 1 41.00 21.09 11.47
N ALA A 2 40.73 19.95 10.85
CA ALA A 2 39.54 19.67 10.04
C ALA A 2 38.36 19.13 10.86
N THR A 3 37.15 19.50 10.45
CA THR A 3 35.84 19.03 10.94
C THR A 3 35.68 17.52 10.73
N PRO A 4 35.17 16.73 11.70
CA PRO A 4 34.83 15.33 11.46
C PRO A 4 33.47 15.21 10.73
N ALA A 5 33.41 14.33 9.74
CA ALA A 5 32.23 14.01 8.94
C ALA A 5 31.10 13.38 9.79
N PRO A 6 29.82 13.53 9.40
CA PRO A 6 28.73 12.85 10.09
C PRO A 6 28.78 11.35 9.82
N VAL A 7 28.86 10.58 10.90
CA VAL A 7 28.76 9.13 10.92
C VAL A 7 27.47 8.67 10.24
N ALA A 8 27.60 7.71 9.32
CA ALA A 8 26.46 7.04 8.71
C ALA A 8 25.67 6.33 9.81
N VAL A 9 24.53 6.91 10.20
CA VAL A 9 23.52 6.22 11.00
C VAL A 9 22.98 5.10 10.13
N SER A 10 23.44 3.89 10.40
CA SER A 10 22.83 2.67 9.88
C SER A 10 21.42 2.60 10.45
N THR A 11 20.43 2.83 9.58
CA THR A 11 19.01 2.72 9.90
C THR A 11 18.75 1.32 10.45
N PRO A 12 18.30 1.15 11.70
CA PRO A 12 17.93 -0.15 12.21
C PRO A 12 16.81 -0.69 11.32
N GLY A 13 17.06 -1.83 10.70
CA GLY A 13 16.07 -2.56 9.91
C GLY A 13 14.84 -2.76 10.77
N THR A 14 13.72 -2.17 10.33
CA THR A 14 12.41 -2.40 10.93
C THR A 14 12.11 -3.88 10.81
N ALA A 15 12.39 -4.64 11.88
CA ALA A 15 11.80 -5.94 12.07
C ALA A 15 10.28 -5.71 12.03
N SER A 16 9.68 -6.07 10.90
CA SER A 16 8.23 -6.08 10.73
C SER A 16 7.71 -7.16 11.66
N GLN A 17 7.41 -6.76 12.89
CA GLN A 17 6.65 -7.60 13.80
C GLN A 17 5.33 -7.86 13.08
N HIS A 18 5.13 -9.11 12.67
CA HIS A 18 3.91 -9.60 12.06
C HIS A 18 2.81 -9.60 13.14
N VAL A 19 2.37 -8.42 13.53
CA VAL A 19 0.97 -8.22 13.91
C VAL A 19 0.22 -8.65 12.66
N LYS A 20 -0.61 -9.70 12.73
CA LYS A 20 -1.58 -10.03 11.68
C LYS A 20 -2.53 -8.86 11.54
N ARG A 21 -2.08 -7.80 10.87
CA ARG A 21 -2.91 -6.67 10.56
C ARG A 21 -3.74 -7.08 9.36
N ARG A 22 -5.05 -7.05 9.59
CA ARG A 22 -6.11 -7.15 8.60
C ARG A 22 -6.09 -5.89 7.74
N ASP A 23 -5.05 -5.77 6.94
CA ASP A 23 -4.80 -4.58 6.14
C ASP A 23 -5.26 -4.83 4.69
N VAL A 24 -5.91 -3.81 4.13
CA VAL A 24 -6.18 -3.74 2.70
C VAL A 24 -4.95 -3.20 1.98
N GLY A 25 -4.72 -3.64 0.74
CA GLY A 25 -3.62 -3.16 -0.07
C GLY A 25 -3.88 -3.28 -1.56
N LEU A 26 -2.83 -3.07 -2.34
CA LEU A 26 -2.78 -3.36 -3.78
C LEU A 26 -1.64 -4.33 -4.04
N SER A 27 -1.79 -5.17 -5.05
CA SER A 27 -0.65 -5.93 -5.58
C SER A 27 0.39 -5.01 -6.22
N GLU A 28 1.62 -5.48 -6.33
CA GLU A 28 2.74 -4.71 -6.91
C GLU A 28 2.45 -4.21 -8.33
N ASP A 29 1.77 -5.03 -9.13
CA ASP A 29 1.30 -4.68 -10.48
C ASP A 29 0.01 -3.83 -10.50
N SER A 30 -0.55 -3.50 -9.34
CA SER A 30 -1.81 -2.76 -9.17
C SER A 30 -3.01 -3.37 -9.90
N VAL A 31 -2.98 -4.68 -10.15
CA VAL A 31 -4.05 -5.44 -10.82
C VAL A 31 -5.04 -6.02 -9.82
N TRP A 32 -4.67 -6.12 -8.55
CA TRP A 32 -5.52 -6.67 -7.49
C TRP A 32 -5.58 -5.74 -6.28
N VAL A 33 -6.78 -5.63 -5.69
CA VAL A 33 -6.90 -5.25 -4.28
C VAL A 33 -6.58 -6.49 -3.45
N THR A 34 -5.79 -6.29 -2.40
CA THR A 34 -5.38 -7.35 -1.49
C THR A 34 -5.95 -7.15 -0.10
N TRP A 35 -6.18 -8.25 0.62
CA TRP A 35 -6.55 -8.29 2.03
C TRP A 35 -5.68 -9.33 2.72
N GLU A 36 -4.96 -8.97 3.79
CA GLU A 36 -3.98 -9.86 4.42
C GLU A 36 -3.02 -10.49 3.38
N SER A 37 -2.56 -9.72 2.39
CA SER A 37 -1.73 -10.19 1.25
C SER A 37 -2.40 -11.16 0.27
N HIS A 38 -3.68 -11.51 0.46
CA HIS A 38 -4.44 -12.34 -0.47
C HIS A 38 -5.17 -11.47 -1.49
N ARG A 39 -5.21 -11.90 -2.75
CA ARG A 39 -5.92 -11.21 -3.83
C ARG A 39 -7.43 -11.39 -3.64
N VAL A 40 -8.18 -10.29 -3.48
CA VAL A 40 -9.63 -10.33 -3.20
C VAL A 40 -10.49 -9.70 -4.29
N LEU A 41 -9.97 -8.71 -5.02
CA LEU A 41 -10.70 -8.07 -6.12
C LEU A 41 -9.76 -7.78 -7.29
N TRP A 42 -10.10 -8.30 -8.47
CA TRP A 42 -9.41 -7.99 -9.70
C TRP A 42 -9.82 -6.61 -10.22
N LEU A 43 -8.84 -5.84 -10.70
CA LEU A 43 -9.04 -4.50 -11.26
C LEU A 43 -8.95 -4.53 -12.79
N PRO A 44 -10.06 -4.23 -13.49
CA PRO A 44 -10.01 -4.00 -14.93
C PRO A 44 -9.04 -2.85 -15.27
N PRO A 45 -8.43 -2.82 -16.47
CA PRO A 45 -7.44 -1.80 -16.84
C PRO A 45 -7.88 -0.35 -16.58
N ALA A 46 -9.16 -0.02 -16.81
CA ALA A 46 -9.72 1.31 -16.58
C ALA A 46 -9.74 1.76 -15.10
N TYR A 47 -9.60 0.81 -14.16
CA TYR A 47 -9.65 1.06 -12.73
C TYR A 47 -8.28 0.94 -12.06
N ARG A 48 -7.23 0.51 -12.78
CA ARG A 48 -5.89 0.38 -12.23
C ARG A 48 -5.36 1.76 -11.82
N PRO A 49 -5.02 1.98 -10.54
CA PRO A 49 -4.68 3.29 -10.03
C PRO A 49 -3.34 3.80 -10.59
N ARG A 50 -3.25 5.11 -10.87
CA ARG A 50 -1.95 5.79 -10.99
C ARG A 50 -1.42 6.26 -9.64
N ARG A 51 -2.33 6.55 -8.71
CA ARG A 51 -2.07 6.82 -7.30
C ARG A 51 -3.14 6.18 -6.45
N SER A 52 -2.76 5.77 -5.25
CA SER A 52 -3.66 5.20 -4.26
C SER A 52 -3.36 5.75 -2.87
N ALA A 53 -4.35 5.65 -2.00
CA ALA A 53 -4.22 5.90 -0.57
C ALA A 53 -4.91 4.74 0.18
N VAL A 54 -4.28 4.25 1.23
CA VAL A 54 -4.77 3.13 2.03
C VAL A 54 -4.93 3.61 3.46
N THR A 55 -6.07 3.29 4.08
CA THR A 55 -6.30 3.52 5.50
C THR A 55 -7.16 2.41 6.09
N ALA A 56 -6.68 1.76 7.14
CA ALA A 56 -7.33 0.62 7.79
C ALA A 56 -7.79 -0.45 6.77
N SER A 57 -9.10 -0.61 6.58
CA SER A 57 -9.70 -1.55 5.63
C SER A 57 -10.22 -0.90 4.34
N THR A 58 -9.80 0.34 4.05
CA THR A 58 -10.26 1.11 2.89
C THR A 58 -9.09 1.50 1.98
N VAL A 59 -9.27 1.33 0.68
CA VAL A 59 -8.35 1.82 -0.36
C VAL A 59 -9.07 2.78 -1.29
N ALA A 60 -8.47 3.93 -1.53
CA ALA A 60 -8.89 4.89 -2.54
C ALA A 60 -7.93 4.85 -3.73
N MET A 61 -8.47 4.80 -4.94
CA MET A 61 -7.73 4.61 -6.19
C MET A 61 -8.06 5.71 -7.18
N GLY A 62 -7.06 6.48 -7.60
CA GLY A 62 -7.17 7.46 -8.68
C GLY A 62 -7.01 6.78 -10.04
N CYS A 63 -8.09 6.64 -10.79
CA CYS A 63 -8.14 5.97 -12.07
C CYS A 63 -7.62 6.87 -13.22
N PRO A 64 -7.21 6.29 -14.38
CA PRO A 64 -6.77 7.06 -15.54
C PRO A 64 -7.82 8.04 -16.08
N SER A 65 -9.11 7.77 -15.85
CA SER A 65 -10.22 8.65 -16.22
C SER A 65 -10.35 9.91 -15.35
N GLY A 66 -9.54 10.06 -14.30
CA GLY A 66 -9.66 11.12 -13.30
C GLY A 66 -10.69 10.83 -12.20
N ARG A 67 -11.43 9.72 -12.28
CA ARG A 67 -12.35 9.28 -11.23
C ARG A 67 -11.59 8.65 -10.07
N VAL A 68 -12.15 8.75 -8.87
CA VAL A 68 -11.66 8.06 -7.68
C VAL A 68 -12.62 6.94 -7.32
N VAL A 69 -12.10 5.73 -7.18
CA VAL A 69 -12.85 4.57 -6.69
C VAL A 69 -12.39 4.24 -5.28
N VAL A 70 -13.35 4.09 -4.37
CA VAL A 70 -13.11 3.74 -2.97
C VAL A 70 -13.66 2.35 -2.71
N VAL A 71 -12.80 1.46 -2.22
CA VAL A 71 -13.15 0.08 -1.84
C VAL A 71 -12.93 -0.07 -0.36
N ARG A 72 -13.96 -0.53 0.36
CA ARG A 72 -13.88 -0.90 1.77
C ARG A 72 -14.07 -2.40 1.89
N VAL A 73 -13.15 -3.04 2.58
CA VAL A 73 -13.25 -4.44 2.96
C VAL A 73 -13.86 -4.50 4.36
N SER A 74 -14.91 -5.29 4.52
CA SER A 74 -15.47 -5.67 5.82
C SER A 74 -15.10 -7.12 6.10
N PRO A 75 -14.69 -7.47 7.33
CA PRO A 75 -14.68 -8.86 7.74
C PRO A 75 -16.12 -9.40 7.75
N ASP A 76 -16.29 -10.65 7.33
CA ASP A 76 -17.53 -11.41 7.49
C ASP A 76 -17.84 -11.66 8.99
#